data_AF-A0A382A9Q9-F1
#
_entry.id   AF-A0A382A9Q9-F1
#
_cell.length_a   1.000
_cell.length_b   1.000
_cell.length_c   1.000
_cell.angle_alpha   90.00
_cell.angle_beta   90.00
_cell.angle_gamma   90.00
#
_symmetry.space_group_name_H-M   'P 1'
#
loop_
_entity.id
_entity.type
_entity.pdbx_description
1 polymer ?
#
loop_
_entity_poly.entity_id
_entity_poly.type
_entity_poly.pdbx_seq_one_letter_code
_entity_poly.pdbx_strand_id
1 'polypeptide(L)' 'MNLKHNEKIIRPWGWYINIEGNDHSGHKVKKIGVYPNKRLSLQSHQKRSEHWIIIKGTAKVRVGNDYHILNKNQSV' A
#
# COMPACT_ATOMS: atom_id res chain seq x y z
N MET A 1 -9.34 -21.30 12.46
CA MET A 1 -8.97 -21.32 11.02
C MET A 1 -7.72 -20.47 10.86
N ASN A 2 -6.55 -21.08 10.65
CA ASN A 2 -5.26 -20.38 10.58
C ASN A 2 -5.20 -19.51 9.33
N LEU A 3 -5.45 -18.21 9.48
CA LEU A 3 -5.21 -17.23 8.42
C LEU A 3 -3.71 -17.10 8.26
N LYS A 4 -3.12 -17.63 7.18
CA LYS A 4 -1.71 -17.43 6.85
C LYS A 4 -1.43 -15.94 6.60
N HIS A 5 -1.00 -15.23 7.64
CA HIS A 5 -0.75 -13.79 7.65
C HIS A 5 0.51 -13.37 6.88
N ASN A 6 0.97 -14.09 5.86
CA ASN A 6 2.24 -13.78 5.19
C ASN A 6 2.37 -14.27 3.74
N GLU A 7 1.28 -14.69 3.09
CA GLU A 7 1.35 -15.09 1.68
C GLU A 7 1.51 -13.86 0.76
N LYS A 8 2.48 -13.95 -0.15
CA LYS A 8 2.73 -12.93 -1.16
C LYS A 8 1.76 -13.12 -2.32
N ILE A 9 0.83 -12.18 -2.44
CA ILE A 9 -0.20 -12.19 -3.47
C ILE A 9 0.28 -11.37 -4.66
N ILE A 10 0.37 -12.00 -5.83
CA ILE A 10 0.83 -11.37 -7.08
C ILE A 10 -0.33 -10.72 -7.82
N ARG A 11 -0.06 -9.55 -8.44
CA ARG A 11 -0.99 -8.77 -9.25
C ARG A 11 -0.26 -8.24 -10.50
N PRO A 12 -0.98 -7.86 -11.58
CA PRO A 12 -0.34 -7.30 -12.78
C PRO A 12 0.47 -6.02 -12.54
N TRP A 13 0.19 -5.30 -11.45
CA TRP A 13 0.92 -4.09 -11.05
C TRP A 13 2.09 -4.36 -10.09
N GLY A 14 2.23 -5.58 -9.55
CA GLY A 14 3.15 -5.85 -8.46
C GLY A 14 2.69 -6.97 -7.53
N TRP A 15 2.76 -6.73 -6.22
CA TRP A 15 2.37 -7.69 -5.21
C TRP A 15 2.04 -7.01 -3.88
N TYR A 16 1.34 -7.73 -3.01
CA TYR A 16 1.21 -7.33 -1.61
C TYR A 16 1.30 -8.54 -0.67
N ILE A 17 1.63 -8.25 0.58
CA ILE A 17 1.56 -9.17 1.73
C ILE A 17 0.72 -8.46 2.79
N ASN A 18 -0.28 -9.13 3.36
CA ASN A 18 -0.93 -8.65 4.59
C ASN A 18 -0.03 -9.07 5.75
N ILE A 19 0.50 -8.13 6.50
CA ILE A 19 1.39 -8.40 7.64
C ILE A 19 0.56 -8.62 8.90
N GLU A 20 -0.44 -7.76 9.10
CA GLU A 20 -1.24 -7.74 10.31
C GLU A 20 -2.65 -7.22 10.03
N GLY A 21 -3.60 -7.68 10.82
CA GLY A 21 -4.98 -7.26 10.76
C GLY A 21 -5.79 -7.94 9.67
N ASN A 22 -7.10 -8.06 9.93
CA ASN A 22 -8.11 -8.54 9.00
C ASN A 22 -9.30 -7.56 8.98
N ASP A 23 -10.40 -7.92 8.33
CA ASP A 23 -11.55 -7.00 8.20
C ASP A 23 -12.24 -6.68 9.54
N HIS A 24 -12.01 -7.47 10.59
CA HIS A 24 -12.62 -7.31 11.91
C HIS A 24 -11.71 -6.63 12.93
N SER A 25 -10.42 -6.43 12.64
CA SER A 25 -9.44 -5.86 13.60
C SER A 25 -9.43 -4.33 13.63
N GLY A 26 -10.23 -3.66 12.81
CA GLY A 26 -10.28 -2.19 12.71
C GLY A 26 -9.06 -1.55 12.02
N HIS A 27 -8.02 -2.33 11.72
CA HIS A 27 -6.81 -1.88 11.03
C HIS A 27 -6.24 -3.00 10.16
N LYS A 28 -5.42 -2.63 9.17
CA LYS A 28 -4.66 -3.55 8.32
C LYS A 28 -3.29 -2.96 8.00
N VAL A 29 -2.27 -3.78 8.14
CA VAL A 29 -0.90 -3.45 7.73
C VAL A 29 -0.54 -4.28 6.51
N LYS A 30 -0.12 -3.63 5.43
CA LYS A 30 0.30 -4.30 4.19
C LYS A 30 1.69 -3.86 3.77
N LYS A 31 2.48 -4.80 3.29
CA LYS A 31 3.68 -4.50 2.49
C LYS A 31 3.34 -4.65 1.03
N ILE A 32 3.53 -3.59 0.25
CA ILE A 32 3.17 -3.55 -1.16
C ILE A 32 4.41 -3.25 -1.99
N GLY A 33 4.63 -4.04 -3.05
CA GLY A 33 5.62 -3.76 -4.07
C GLY A 33 4.92 -3.42 -5.38
N VAL A 34 5.21 -2.26 -5.95
CA VAL A 34 4.69 -1.83 -7.26
C VAL A 34 5.83 -1.89 -8.27
N TYR A 35 5.60 -2.53 -9.41
CA TYR A 35 6.61 -2.61 -10.46
C TYR A 35 6.79 -1.26 -11.18
N PRO A 36 7.97 -1.00 -11.78
CA PRO A 36 8.19 0.20 -12.58
C PRO A 36 7.09 0.42 -13.62
N ASN A 37 6.66 1.66 -13.80
CA ASN A 37 5.59 2.07 -14.73
C ASN A 37 4.21 1.45 -14.45
N LYS A 38 4.00 0.79 -13.30
CA LYS A 38 2.69 0.33 -12.83
C LYS A 38 2.16 1.25 -11.74
N ARG A 39 0.86 1.12 -11.43
CA ARG A 39 0.19 1.91 -10.39
C ARG A 39 -0.87 1.10 -9.66
N LEU A 40 -1.16 1.53 -8.45
CA LEU A 40 -2.41 1.21 -7.77
C LEU A 40 -3.53 2.10 -8.35
N SER A 41 -4.78 1.64 -8.26
CA SER A 41 -5.93 2.50 -8.56
C SER A 41 -6.03 3.63 -7.53
N LEU A 42 -6.53 4.80 -7.94
CA LEU A 42 -6.88 5.86 -7.00
C LEU A 42 -8.00 5.35 -6.08
N GLN A 43 -7.84 5.50 -4.76
CA GLN A 43 -8.80 5.04 -3.76
C GLN A 43 -9.25 6.22 -2.91
N SER A 44 -10.48 6.16 -2.40
CA SER A 44 -11.01 7.11 -1.43
C SER A 44 -11.86 6.36 -0.39
N HIS A 45 -11.80 6.79 0.86
CA HIS A 45 -12.52 6.14 1.96
C HIS A 45 -13.00 7.20 2.96
N GLN A 46 -14.23 7.06 3.48
CA GLN A 46 -14.79 8.00 4.47
C GLN A 46 -14.39 7.66 5.92
N LYS A 47 -14.16 6.38 6.22
CA LYS A 47 -13.96 5.87 7.59
C LYS A 47 -12.56 5.28 7.82
N ARG A 48 -11.62 5.59 6.94
CA ARG A 48 -10.27 5.03 6.98
C ARG A 48 -9.25 6.12 6.74
N SER A 49 -8.30 6.21 7.66
CA SER A 49 -7.04 6.89 7.41
C SER A 49 -6.05 5.88 6.85
N GLU A 50 -5.22 6.30 5.90
CA GLU A 50 -4.10 5.52 5.41
C GLU A 50 -2.82 6.31 5.65
N HIS A 51 -1.79 5.61 6.12
CA HIS A 51 -0.45 6.15 6.23
C HIS A 51 0.49 5.28 5.38
N TRP A 52 1.21 5.93 4.47
CA TRP A 52 2.08 5.27 3.49
C TRP A 52 3.51 5.73 3.67
N ILE A 53 4.46 4.80 3.67
CA ILE A 53 5.90 5.09 3.70
C ILE A 53 6.63 4.36 2.59
N ILE A 54 7.55 5.04 1.91
CA ILE A 54 8.41 4.41 0.91
C ILE A 54 9.56 3.69 1.62
N ILE A 55 9.50 2.36 1.64
CA ILE A 55 10.55 1.52 2.27
C ILE A 55 11.78 1.39 1.35
N LYS A 56 11.57 1.37 0.02
CA LYS A 56 12.63 1.25 -0.99
C LYS A 56 12.18 1.86 -2.32
N GLY A 57 13.10 2.54 -2.99
CA GLY A 57 12.87 3.16 -4.30
C GLY A 57 12.29 4.57 -4.21
N THR A 58 11.65 5.00 -5.30
CA THR A 58 11.02 6.31 -5.45
C THR A 58 9.65 6.10 -6.11
N ALA A 59 8.64 6.85 -5.69
CA ALA A 59 7.28 6.74 -6.22
C ALA A 59 6.69 8.12 -6.51
N LYS A 60 5.93 8.21 -7.61
CA LYS A 60 5.02 9.33 -7.85
C LYS A 60 3.68 9.01 -7.18
N VAL A 61 3.37 9.76 -6.13
CA VAL A 61 2.16 9.60 -5.32
C VAL A 61 1.17 10.69 -5.66
N ARG A 62 -0.13 10.36 -5.71
CA ARG A 62 -1.21 11.32 -5.92
C ARG A 62 -2.11 11.36 -4.70
N VAL A 63 -2.39 12.55 -4.17
CA VAL A 63 -3.38 12.77 -3.11
C VAL A 63 -4.37 13.82 -3.60
N GLY A 64 -5.62 13.42 -3.79
CA GLY A 64 -6.62 14.28 -4.43
C GLY A 64 -6.17 14.70 -5.83
N ASN A 65 -5.83 15.98 -6.01
CA ASN A 65 -5.34 16.53 -7.27
C ASN A 65 -3.82 16.77 -7.29
N ASP A 66 -3.17 16.65 -6.13
CA ASP A 66 -1.75 16.95 -5.98
C ASP A 66 -0.90 15.71 -6.25
N TYR A 67 0.29 15.95 -6.80
CA TYR A 67 1.27 14.92 -7.09
C TYR A 67 2.58 15.21 -6.35
N HIS A 68 3.13 14.17 -5.73
CA HIS A 68 4.37 14.22 -4.97
C HIS A 68 5.33 13.16 -5.49
N ILE A 69 6.62 13.47 -5.51
CA ILE A 69 7.67 12.45 -5.69
C ILE A 69 8.22 12.14 -4.31
N LEU A 70 8.00 10.90 -3.84
CA LEU A 70 8.49 10.44 -2.55
C LEU A 70 9.63 9.45 -2.75
N ASN A 71 10.71 9.65 -2.00
CA ASN A 71 11.88 8.77 -1.90
C ASN A 71 11.80 7.94 -0.63
N LYS A 72 12.75 7.01 -0.47
CA LYS A 72 12.90 6.19 0.73
C LYS A 72 12.79 7.04 2.01
N ASN A 73 12.05 6.52 3.00
CA ASN A 73 11.75 7.11 4.30
C ASN A 73 10.85 8.35 4.28
N GLN A 74 10.28 8.74 3.13
CA GLN A 74 9.24 9.75 3.06
C GLN A 74 7.85 9.10 3.08
N SER A 75 6.87 9.84 3.59
CA SER A 75 5.52 9.34 3.83
C SER A 75 4.42 10.32 3.43
N VAL A 76 3.21 9.80 3.31
CA VAL A 76 1.96 10.56 3.18
C VAL A 76 0.85 9.94 4.03
#